data_AF-A0A0K2SUT5-F1
#
_entry.id   AF-A0A0K2SUT5-F1
#
_cell.length_a   1.000
_cell.length_b   1.000
_cell.length_c   1.000
_cell.angle_alpha   90.00
_cell.angle_beta   90.00
_cell.angle_gamma   90.00
#
_symmetry.space_group_name_H-M   'P 1'
#
loop_
_entity.id
_entity.type
_entity.pdbx_description
1 polymer ?
#
loop_
_entity_poly.entity_id
_entity_poly.type
_entity_poly.pdbx_seq_one_letter_code
_entity_poly.pdbx_strand_id
1 'polypeptide(L)'
;STHGQFKGTIEVDGNNLKVNGKTVKFYTEKDPAQIPWSETGAYYVVESTGVFTTKDKAGAHLKGGAKKVVISAPSADAPMFVMGVNNETYKSDIDMLSNESCTT
;
A
#
# COMPACT_ATOMS: atom_id res chain seq x y z
N SER A 1 -6.25 11.66 16.24
CA SER A 1 -6.38 12.85 17.11
C SER A 1 -5.15 13.76 17.08
N THR A 2 -3.95 13.26 16.75
CA THR A 2 -2.68 14.02 16.79
C THR A 2 -2.50 15.09 15.72
N HIS A 3 -2.77 14.76 14.44
CA HIS A 3 -2.38 15.61 13.30
C HIS A 3 -3.40 16.72 12.93
N GLY A 4 -4.43 16.91 13.74
CA GLY A 4 -5.52 17.86 13.46
C GLY A 4 -6.48 17.40 12.36
N GLN A 5 -7.35 18.31 11.92
CA GLN A 5 -8.32 18.05 10.85
C GLN A 5 -7.67 18.16 9.48
N PHE A 6 -8.10 17.30 8.54
CA PHE A 6 -7.67 17.35 7.14
C PHE A 6 -8.15 18.66 6.51
N LYS A 7 -7.23 19.43 5.91
CA LYS A 7 -7.50 20.73 5.28
C LYS A 7 -7.90 20.54 3.81
N GLY A 8 -9.01 19.85 3.57
CA GLY A 8 -9.55 19.58 2.24
C GLY A 8 -11.01 19.15 2.30
N THR A 9 -11.59 18.79 1.16
CA THR A 9 -12.98 18.31 1.14
C THR A 9 -13.02 16.79 1.25
N ILE A 10 -13.97 16.30 2.06
CA ILE A 10 -14.29 14.88 2.19
C ILE A 10 -15.81 14.78 2.09
N GLU A 11 -16.28 13.99 1.14
CA GLU A 11 -17.70 13.70 0.92
C GLU A 11 -17.92 12.19 0.86
N VAL A 12 -19.07 11.74 1.33
CA VAL A 12 -19.52 10.36 1.12
C VAL A 12 -20.13 10.27 -0.28
N ASP A 13 -19.64 9.33 -1.09
CA ASP A 13 -20.07 9.11 -2.47
C ASP A 13 -20.55 7.66 -2.62
N GLY A 14 -21.77 7.40 -2.15
CA GLY A 14 -22.32 6.04 -2.05
C GLY A 14 -21.48 5.16 -1.13
N ASN A 15 -20.85 4.13 -1.71
CA ASN A 15 -19.93 3.23 -0.99
C ASN A 15 -18.47 3.71 -1.01
N ASN A 16 -18.20 4.88 -1.58
CA ASN A 16 -16.87 5.45 -1.75
C ASN A 16 -16.70 6.74 -0.95
N LEU A 17 -15.48 7.28 -0.94
CA LEU A 17 -15.23 8.66 -0.50
C LEU A 17 -14.80 9.51 -1.68
N LYS A 18 -15.18 10.79 -1.67
CA LYS A 18 -14.62 11.79 -2.56
C LYS A 18 -13.72 12.71 -1.76
N VAL A 19 -12.43 12.70 -2.07
CA VAL A 19 -11.41 13.51 -1.38
C VAL A 19 -10.88 14.55 -2.37
N ASN A 20 -11.06 15.83 -2.06
CA ASN A 20 -10.69 16.93 -2.97
C ASN A 20 -11.22 16.73 -4.40
N GLY A 21 -12.47 16.28 -4.52
CA GLY A 21 -13.13 16.02 -5.79
C GLY A 21 -12.76 14.70 -6.49
N LYS A 22 -11.80 13.92 -5.96
CA LYS A 22 -11.39 12.62 -6.51
C LYS A 22 -12.05 11.46 -5.77
N THR A 23 -12.65 10.54 -6.51
CA THR A 23 -13.27 9.34 -5.92
C THR A 23 -12.21 8.32 -5.50
N VAL A 24 -12.33 7.83 -4.27
CA VAL A 24 -11.52 6.77 -3.66
C VAL A 24 -12.42 5.57 -3.41
N LYS A 25 -12.12 4.45 -4.08
CA LYS A 25 -12.87 3.20 -3.92
C LYS A 25 -12.55 2.53 -2.58
N PHE A 26 -13.57 1.97 -1.93
CA PHE A 26 -13.43 1.20 -0.69
C PHE A 26 -13.70 -0.29 -0.92
N TYR A 27 -12.93 -1.13 -0.24
CA TYR A 27 -13.09 -2.58 -0.19
C TYR A 27 -12.98 -3.05 1.25
N THR A 28 -13.74 -4.08 1.61
CA THR A 28 -13.79 -4.66 2.95
C THR A 28 -13.49 -6.15 2.90
N GLU A 29 -12.30 -6.49 2.38
CA GLU A 29 -11.84 -7.86 2.24
C GLU A 29 -10.80 -8.20 3.29
N LYS A 30 -10.91 -9.42 3.84
CA LYS A 30 -9.91 -9.95 4.79
C LYS A 30 -8.72 -10.58 4.07
N ASP A 31 -8.97 -11.19 2.92
CA ASP A 31 -7.93 -11.76 2.06
C ASP A 31 -7.54 -10.71 0.99
N PRO A 32 -6.29 -10.23 0.98
CA PRO A 32 -5.85 -9.22 0.02
C PRO A 32 -5.98 -9.65 -1.45
N ALA A 33 -6.02 -10.95 -1.72
CA ALA A 33 -6.19 -11.49 -3.07
C ALA A 33 -7.62 -11.29 -3.62
N GLN A 34 -8.61 -11.06 -2.74
CA GLN A 34 -10.00 -10.80 -3.15
C GLN A 34 -10.24 -9.34 -3.54
N ILE A 35 -9.27 -8.45 -3.27
CA ILE A 35 -9.41 -7.04 -3.62
C ILE A 35 -9.08 -6.87 -5.11
N PRO A 36 -10.02 -6.34 -5.94
CA PRO A 36 -9.86 -6.27 -7.39
C PRO A 36 -8.99 -5.08 -7.80
N TRP A 37 -7.70 -5.08 -7.44
CA TRP A 37 -6.76 -3.99 -7.76
C TRP A 37 -6.66 -3.70 -9.25
N SER A 38 -6.81 -4.72 -10.10
CA SER A 38 -6.84 -4.56 -11.57
C SER A 38 -7.94 -3.61 -12.05
N GLU A 39 -9.02 -3.42 -11.28
CA GLU A 39 -10.17 -2.58 -11.63
C GLU A 39 -10.10 -1.15 -11.07
N THR A 40 -9.05 -0.82 -10.31
CA THR A 40 -8.91 0.48 -9.63
C THR A 40 -7.87 1.39 -10.27
N GLY A 41 -7.01 0.84 -11.14
CA GLY A 41 -5.83 1.54 -11.65
C GLY A 41 -4.68 1.62 -10.63
N ALA A 42 -4.79 0.96 -9.47
CA ALA A 42 -3.73 0.91 -8.47
C ALA A 42 -2.52 0.12 -8.99
N TYR A 43 -1.43 0.83 -9.29
CA TYR A 43 -0.17 0.21 -9.70
C TYR A 43 0.65 -0.23 -8.48
N TYR A 44 0.76 0.66 -7.49
CA TYR A 44 1.42 0.42 -6.21
C TYR A 44 0.37 0.22 -5.11
N VAL A 45 0.58 -0.79 -4.28
CA VAL A 45 -0.19 -1.02 -3.05
C VAL A 45 0.73 -0.81 -1.86
N VAL A 46 0.27 -0.04 -0.86
CA VAL A 46 0.94 0.12 0.41
C VAL A 46 0.30 -0.86 1.40
N GLU A 47 1.04 -1.89 1.80
CA GLU A 47 0.62 -2.87 2.78
C GLU A 47 0.92 -2.34 4.19
N SER A 48 -0.12 -1.76 4.80
CA SER A 48 -0.05 -1.08 6.09
C SER A 48 -0.98 -1.68 7.14
N THR A 49 -1.39 -2.94 6.98
CA THR A 49 -2.18 -3.68 7.98
C THR A 49 -1.33 -4.18 9.14
N GLY A 50 -0.03 -4.38 8.90
CA GLY A 50 0.90 -5.01 9.85
C GLY A 50 0.80 -6.54 9.92
N VAL A 51 -0.08 -7.16 9.13
CA VAL A 51 -0.31 -8.63 9.16
C VAL A 51 0.45 -9.33 8.02
N PHE A 52 0.54 -8.71 6.85
CA PHE A 52 1.12 -9.29 5.64
C PHE A 52 2.55 -8.77 5.39
N THR A 53 3.47 -9.02 6.33
CA THR A 53 4.83 -8.42 6.33
C THR A 53 5.92 -9.28 5.68
N THR A 54 5.54 -10.36 4.98
CA THR A 54 6.49 -11.26 4.28
C THR A 54 6.14 -11.31 2.81
N LYS A 55 7.08 -11.70 1.94
CA LYS A 55 6.86 -11.73 0.50
C LYS A 55 5.68 -12.61 0.09
N ASP A 56 5.55 -13.78 0.70
CA ASP A 56 4.44 -14.69 0.42
C ASP A 56 3.08 -14.07 0.79
N LYS A 57 2.98 -13.52 2.00
CA LYS A 57 1.75 -12.91 2.52
C LYS A 57 1.34 -11.67 1.74
N ALA A 58 2.25 -10.72 1.54
CA ALA A 58 2.01 -9.50 0.77
C ALA A 58 1.79 -9.79 -0.73
N GLY A 59 2.31 -10.92 -1.22
CA GLY A 59 2.10 -11.39 -2.59
C GLY A 59 0.64 -11.66 -2.93
N ALA A 60 -0.24 -11.79 -1.92
CA ALA A 60 -1.68 -11.85 -2.13
C ALA A 60 -2.22 -10.63 -2.90
N HIS A 61 -1.66 -9.43 -2.71
CA HIS A 61 -2.07 -8.25 -3.49
C HIS A 61 -1.76 -8.37 -4.99
N LEU A 62 -0.66 -9.05 -5.35
CA LEU A 62 -0.31 -9.28 -6.76
C LEU A 62 -1.35 -10.19 -7.42
N LYS A 63 -1.92 -11.15 -6.67
CA LYS A 63 -3.02 -12.01 -7.16
C LYS A 63 -4.30 -11.21 -7.42
N GLY A 64 -4.57 -10.18 -6.62
CA GLY A 64 -5.67 -9.23 -6.86
C GLY A 64 -5.42 -8.25 -8.01
N GLY A 65 -4.26 -8.32 -8.68
CA GLY A 65 -3.94 -7.54 -9.88
C GLY A 65 -3.05 -6.32 -9.66
N ALA A 66 -2.55 -6.09 -8.44
CA ALA A 66 -1.55 -5.05 -8.17
C ALA A 66 -0.24 -5.35 -8.91
N LYS A 67 0.55 -4.30 -9.23
CA LYS A 67 1.83 -4.46 -9.93
C LYS A 67 3.03 -4.41 -8.99
N LYS A 68 2.94 -3.61 -7.93
CA LYS A 68 3.99 -3.40 -6.95
C LYS A 68 3.39 -3.34 -5.54
N VAL A 69 4.12 -3.87 -4.56
CA VAL A 69 3.72 -3.84 -3.15
C VAL A 69 4.82 -3.23 -2.29
N VAL A 70 4.46 -2.27 -1.45
CA VAL A 70 5.35 -1.61 -0.48
C VAL A 70 4.85 -1.94 0.92
N ILE A 71 5.60 -2.73 1.66
CA ILE A 71 5.30 -3.09 3.06
C ILE A 71 5.74 -1.92 3.95
N SER A 72 4.83 -1.35 4.72
CA SER A 72 5.11 -0.19 5.59
C SER A 72 5.70 -0.56 6.96
N ALA A 73 6.38 -1.70 7.03
CA ALA A 73 6.96 -2.29 8.22
C ALA A 73 8.18 -3.14 7.84
N PRO A 74 9.08 -3.47 8.78
CA PRO A 74 10.17 -4.41 8.53
C PRO A 74 9.65 -5.73 7.99
N SER A 75 10.35 -6.25 6.97
CA SER A 75 10.04 -7.54 6.37
C SER A 75 11.17 -8.52 6.65
N ALA A 76 10.80 -9.79 6.87
CA ALA A 76 11.79 -10.84 7.09
C ALA A 76 12.54 -11.24 5.80
N ASP A 77 11.94 -10.99 4.63
CA ASP A 77 12.37 -11.55 3.36
C ASP A 77 12.24 -10.59 2.16
N ALA A 78 11.54 -9.46 2.28
CA ALA A 78 11.50 -8.44 1.24
C ALA A 78 12.75 -7.54 1.29
N PRO A 79 13.30 -7.11 0.14
CA PRO A 79 14.37 -6.11 0.11
C PRO A 79 13.89 -4.80 0.75
N MET A 80 14.76 -4.19 1.55
CA MET A 80 14.42 -3.04 2.38
C MET A 80 15.13 -1.78 1.90
N PHE A 81 14.37 -0.69 1.79
CA PHE A 81 14.87 0.59 1.31
C PHE A 81 14.49 1.71 2.26
N VAL A 82 15.46 2.56 2.57
CA VAL A 82 15.29 3.79 3.32
C VAL A 82 15.61 4.96 2.39
N MET A 83 14.63 5.85 2.26
CA MET A 83 14.76 7.04 1.44
C MET A 83 15.90 7.93 1.94
N GLY A 84 16.81 8.30 1.05
CA GLY A 84 18.01 9.08 1.36
C GLY A 84 19.21 8.26 1.84
N VAL A 85 19.09 6.93 1.96
CA VAL A 85 20.18 6.05 2.41
C VAL A 85 20.59 5.07 1.32
N ASN A 86 19.67 4.21 0.87
CA ASN A 86 19.95 3.17 -0.12
C ASN A 86 18.87 3.07 -1.22
N ASN A 87 17.90 3.98 -1.26
CA ASN A 87 16.81 3.98 -2.24
C ASN A 87 17.28 4.04 -3.71
N GLU A 88 18.46 4.59 -3.98
CA GLU A 88 19.04 4.63 -5.33
C GLU A 88 19.46 3.24 -5.84
N THR A 89 19.56 2.24 -4.96
CA THR A 89 19.87 0.85 -5.33
C THR A 89 18.63 0.05 -5.77
N TYR A 90 17.43 0.64 -5.64
CA TYR A 90 16.19 0.02 -6.11
C TYR A 90 16.23 -0.22 -7.62
N LYS A 91 15.77 -1.40 -8.04
CA LYS A 91 15.62 -1.78 -9.43
C LYS A 91 14.16 -2.05 -9.75
N SER A 92 13.74 -1.69 -10.96
CA SER A 92 12.34 -1.76 -11.39
C SER A 92 11.79 -3.19 -11.52
N ASP A 93 12.65 -4.21 -11.50
CA ASP A 93 12.29 -5.63 -11.46
C ASP A 93 11.82 -6.08 -10.07
N ILE A 94 12.13 -5.33 -9.01
CA ILE A 94 11.66 -5.59 -7.65
C ILE A 94 10.17 -5.25 -7.55
N ASP A 95 9.33 -6.28 -7.52
CA ASP A 95 7.88 -6.15 -7.41
C ASP A 95 7.37 -5.91 -5.99
N MET A 96 8.20 -6.20 -5.00
CA MET A 96 7.86 -6.08 -3.61
C MET A 96 9.04 -5.66 -2.76
N LEU A 97 8.81 -4.66 -1.91
CA LEU A 97 9.82 -4.10 -1.03
C LEU A 97 9.22 -3.73 0.33
N SER A 98 10.10 -3.49 1.32
CA SER A 98 9.73 -2.91 2.60
C SER A 98 10.36 -1.53 2.77
N ASN A 99 9.60 -0.61 3.36
CA ASN A 99 10.04 0.73 3.74
C ASN A 99 10.46 0.80 5.23
N GLU A 100 10.89 -0.34 5.78
CA GLU A 100 11.43 -0.46 7.12
C GLU A 100 10.47 0.01 8.23
N SER A 101 11.01 0.22 9.44
CA SER A 101 10.30 0.81 10.57
C SER A 101 10.50 2.33 10.62
N CYS A 102 9.70 3.01 11.44
CA CYS A 102 9.90 4.43 11.71
C CYS A 102 11.15 4.75 12.55
N THR A 103 11.79 3.75 13.17
CA THR A 103 13.01 3.93 13.97
C THR A 103 14.28 3.80 13.12
N THR A 104 14.17 3.06 12.01
CA THR A 104 15.24 2.79 11.06
C THR A 104 15.48 4.00 10.17
#